data_AF-A0A8W7P3K4-F1
#
_entry.id   AF-A0A8W7P3K4-F1
#
_cell.length_a   1.000
_cell.length_b   1.000
_cell.length_c   1.000
_cell.angle_alpha   90.00
_cell.angle_beta   90.00
_cell.angle_gamma   90.00
#
_symmetry.space_group_name_H-M   'P 1'
#
loop_
_entity.id
_entity.type
_entity.pdbx_description
1 polymer ?
#
loop_
_entity_poly.entity_id
_entity_poly.type
_entity_poly.pdbx_seq_one_letter_code
_entity_poly.pdbx_strand_id
1 'polypeptide(L)'
;MTETTEEPIPTDQSEQPSVRPQFGNRFLSAGDDVFQHNAWDNVQWDEEQENAALEGVKKNSSVKLSDAEVTRLETEADQNWDRFYGIHQNRFFKDRHWLFTEFPELAPAKGTTTVPERVLPDGEPVKRAEEVSQESERRRTIFEIGCGVGNTVFPILKYSEEKNLMIYASDFSRQAIDIMCQSPEYDTNRCKAFVLDATADRWDVPFAENSIDIVVLIFVLSAIDPER
;
A
#
# COMPACT_ATOMS: atom_id res chain seq x y z
N MET A 1 -59.94 -36.21 12.22
CA MET A 1 -58.88 -37.18 11.93
C MET A 1 -58.61 -37.14 10.44
N THR A 2 -57.63 -36.33 10.05
CA THR A 2 -57.10 -36.25 8.68
C THR A 2 -55.59 -36.20 8.86
N GLU A 3 -54.94 -37.31 8.55
CA GLU A 3 -53.49 -37.50 8.63
C GLU A 3 -52.80 -36.53 7.66
N THR A 4 -51.77 -35.85 8.15
CA THR A 4 -50.89 -35.01 7.33
C THR A 4 -49.59 -35.80 7.17
N THR A 5 -49.33 -36.31 5.97
CA THR A 5 -48.08 -36.98 5.60
C THR A 5 -47.00 -35.92 5.38
N GLU A 6 -45.99 -35.89 6.25
CA GLU A 6 -44.75 -35.13 6.04
C GLU A 6 -43.89 -35.84 4.98
N GLU A 7 -43.59 -35.15 3.88
CA GLU A 7 -42.53 -35.56 2.95
C GLU A 7 -41.16 -35.12 3.47
N PRO A 8 -40.10 -35.95 3.36
CA PRO A 8 -38.79 -35.62 3.89
C PRO A 8 -38.05 -34.62 2.98
N ILE A 9 -37.42 -33.64 3.63
CA ILE A 9 -36.57 -32.62 3.02
C ILE A 9 -35.35 -33.29 2.35
N PRO A 10 -35.02 -33.00 1.08
CA PRO A 10 -33.80 -33.49 0.46
C PRO A 10 -32.60 -32.80 1.11
N THR A 11 -31.66 -33.61 1.60
CA THR A 11 -30.36 -33.15 2.09
C THR A 11 -29.50 -32.81 0.88
N ASP A 12 -29.33 -31.51 0.61
CA ASP A 12 -28.40 -31.05 -0.41
C ASP A 12 -26.95 -31.13 0.10
N GLN A 13 -26.09 -31.49 -0.84
CA GLN A 13 -24.77 -32.04 -0.67
C GLN A 13 -23.77 -30.99 -0.20
N SER A 14 -22.76 -31.46 0.53
CA SER A 14 -21.61 -30.70 1.03
C SER A 14 -21.12 -29.65 0.03
N GLU A 15 -21.31 -28.36 0.36
CA GLU A 15 -20.56 -27.27 -0.24
C GLU A 15 -19.08 -27.47 0.11
N GLN A 16 -18.33 -27.99 -0.86
CA GLN A 16 -16.88 -27.89 -0.85
C GLN A 16 -16.54 -26.38 -0.82
N PRO A 17 -15.68 -25.91 0.10
CA PRO A 17 -15.30 -24.52 0.12
C PRO A 17 -14.65 -24.19 -1.23
N SER A 18 -15.28 -23.31 -2.01
CA SER A 18 -14.72 -22.83 -3.26
C SER A 18 -13.36 -22.21 -2.94
N VAL A 19 -12.29 -22.88 -3.38
CA VAL A 19 -10.95 -22.34 -3.32
C VAL A 19 -11.00 -21.04 -4.12
N ARG A 20 -10.81 -19.91 -3.44
CA ARG A 20 -10.76 -18.61 -4.12
C ARG A 20 -9.74 -18.72 -5.25
N PRO A 21 -10.08 -18.31 -6.48
CA PRO A 21 -9.13 -18.31 -7.59
C PRO A 21 -7.87 -17.60 -7.15
N GLN A 22 -6.73 -18.26 -7.33
CA GLN A 22 -5.45 -17.71 -6.95
C GLN A 22 -5.20 -16.44 -7.76
N PHE A 23 -5.20 -15.30 -7.08
CA PHE A 23 -4.94 -14.01 -7.71
C PHE A 23 -3.47 -13.94 -8.14
N GLY A 24 -3.22 -13.34 -9.30
CA GLY A 24 -1.94 -13.41 -10.01
C GLY A 24 -0.71 -13.12 -9.14
N ASN A 25 0.31 -13.95 -9.28
CA ASN A 25 1.60 -13.79 -8.63
C ASN A 25 2.64 -13.29 -9.63
N ARG A 26 3.55 -12.43 -9.17
CA ARG A 26 4.74 -12.06 -9.93
C ARG A 26 5.79 -13.15 -9.79
N PHE A 27 6.21 -13.77 -10.89
CA PHE A 27 7.29 -14.76 -10.90
C PHE A 27 8.59 -14.06 -11.31
N LEU A 28 9.33 -13.50 -10.35
CA LEU A 28 10.69 -13.02 -10.59
C LEU A 28 11.68 -14.08 -10.14
N SER A 29 12.52 -14.55 -11.04
CA SER A 29 13.71 -15.34 -10.74
C SER A 29 14.96 -14.46 -10.64
N ALA A 30 16.06 -15.01 -10.12
CA ALA A 30 17.31 -14.28 -9.97
C ALA A 30 17.90 -13.93 -11.35
N GLY A 31 17.82 -12.65 -11.73
CA GLY A 31 18.32 -12.13 -12.99
C GLY A 31 17.24 -11.68 -13.97
N ASP A 32 15.95 -11.89 -13.65
CA ASP A 32 14.85 -11.39 -14.47
C ASP A 32 14.77 -9.86 -14.39
N ASP A 33 14.50 -9.24 -15.54
CA ASP A 33 14.23 -7.82 -15.62
C ASP A 33 12.90 -7.51 -14.93
N VAL A 34 12.96 -6.70 -13.87
CA VAL A 34 11.79 -6.32 -13.08
C VAL A 34 10.73 -5.61 -13.92
N PHE A 35 11.07 -5.00 -15.06
CA PHE A 35 10.08 -4.33 -15.90
C PHE A 35 9.41 -5.26 -16.92
N GLN A 36 9.89 -6.49 -17.08
CA GLN A 36 9.35 -7.43 -18.06
C GLN A 36 8.13 -8.20 -17.57
N HIS A 37 8.01 -8.40 -16.25
CA HIS A 37 6.96 -9.23 -15.68
C HIS A 37 6.15 -8.53 -14.57
N ASN A 38 4.83 -8.53 -14.69
CA ASN A 38 3.89 -8.01 -13.70
C ASN A 38 2.89 -9.07 -13.20
N ALA A 39 2.12 -8.75 -12.16
CA ALA A 39 1.21 -9.70 -11.50
C ALA A 39 0.06 -10.21 -12.41
N TRP A 40 -0.12 -9.61 -13.59
CA TRP A 40 -1.19 -9.90 -14.54
C TRP A 40 -0.72 -10.60 -15.81
N ASP A 41 0.56 -10.97 -15.94
CA ASP A 41 1.09 -11.55 -17.19
C ASP A 41 0.36 -12.85 -17.61
N ASN A 42 -0.17 -13.59 -16.65
CA ASN A 42 -0.90 -14.84 -16.88
C ASN A 42 -2.40 -14.62 -17.13
N VAL A 43 -2.88 -13.39 -17.09
CA VAL A 43 -4.27 -13.05 -17.33
C VAL A 43 -4.42 -12.69 -18.80
N GLN A 44 -4.85 -13.66 -19.59
CA GLN A 44 -5.27 -13.44 -20.97
C GLN A 44 -6.71 -12.96 -20.97
N TRP A 45 -6.97 -11.86 -21.68
CA TRP A 45 -8.29 -11.27 -21.76
C TRP A 45 -9.01 -11.82 -22.98
N ASP A 46 -10.28 -12.18 -22.79
CA ASP A 46 -11.17 -12.40 -23.93
C ASP A 46 -11.70 -11.07 -24.49
N GLU A 47 -12.33 -11.14 -25.67
CA GLU A 47 -12.87 -9.96 -26.36
C GLU A 47 -13.98 -9.26 -25.53
N GLU A 48 -14.73 -10.00 -24.71
CA GLU A 48 -15.77 -9.43 -23.86
C GLU A 48 -15.16 -8.61 -22.71
N GLN A 49 -14.13 -9.15 -22.05
CA GLN A 49 -13.38 -8.50 -20.99
C GLN A 49 -12.66 -7.24 -21.50
N GLU A 50 -12.04 -7.32 -22.68
CA GLU A 50 -11.39 -6.17 -23.31
C GLU A 50 -12.40 -5.06 -23.62
N ASN A 51 -13.54 -5.41 -24.24
CA ASN A 51 -14.60 -4.45 -24.51
C ASN A 51 -15.18 -3.83 -23.22
N ALA A 52 -15.41 -4.64 -22.18
CA ALA A 52 -15.91 -4.17 -20.90
C ALA A 52 -14.96 -3.18 -20.22
N ALA A 53 -13.64 -3.43 -20.26
CA ALA A 53 -12.68 -2.48 -19.72
C ALA A 53 -12.58 -1.21 -20.57
N LEU A 54 -12.62 -1.32 -21.91
CA LEU A 54 -12.65 -0.16 -22.79
C LEU A 54 -13.87 0.73 -22.51
N GLU A 55 -15.03 0.15 -22.26
CA GLU A 55 -16.22 0.89 -21.83
C GLU A 55 -16.04 1.51 -20.45
N GLY A 56 -15.45 0.78 -19.51
CA GLY A 56 -15.09 1.28 -18.17
C GLY A 56 -14.15 2.49 -18.23
N VAL A 57 -13.12 2.43 -19.06
CA VAL A 57 -12.19 3.54 -19.30
C VAL A 57 -12.93 4.72 -19.91
N LYS A 58 -13.71 4.53 -20.98
CA LYS A 58 -14.51 5.62 -21.58
C LYS A 58 -15.41 6.31 -20.57
N LYS A 59 -16.06 5.54 -19.70
CA LYS A 59 -16.95 6.06 -18.64
C LYS A 59 -16.18 6.81 -17.54
N ASN A 60 -14.98 6.36 -17.19
CA ASN A 60 -14.15 7.01 -16.17
C ASN A 60 -13.44 8.25 -16.72
N SER A 61 -13.07 8.25 -18.00
CA SER A 61 -12.43 9.38 -18.69
C SER A 61 -13.41 10.50 -19.09
N SER A 62 -14.72 10.32 -18.91
CA SER A 62 -15.68 11.39 -19.17
C SER A 62 -15.51 12.51 -18.13
N VAL A 63 -15.19 13.72 -18.58
CA VAL A 63 -15.14 14.89 -17.72
C VAL A 63 -16.57 15.26 -17.31
N LYS A 64 -16.87 15.16 -16.01
CA LYS A 64 -18.19 15.45 -15.44
C LYS A 64 -18.25 16.79 -14.70
N LEU A 65 -17.08 17.37 -14.42
CA LEU A 65 -16.94 18.61 -13.68
C LEU A 65 -16.78 19.77 -14.65
N SER A 66 -17.29 20.93 -14.26
CA SER A 66 -16.97 22.17 -14.96
C SER A 66 -15.54 22.62 -14.68
N ASP A 67 -14.95 23.41 -15.58
CA ASP A 67 -13.59 23.95 -15.41
C ASP A 67 -13.42 24.72 -14.09
N ALA A 68 -14.49 25.40 -13.64
CA ALA A 68 -14.51 26.11 -12.37
C ALA A 68 -14.42 25.18 -11.16
N GLU A 69 -15.08 24.01 -11.22
CA GLU A 69 -15.01 23.00 -10.15
C GLU A 69 -13.65 22.31 -10.12
N VAL A 70 -13.09 21.99 -11.28
CA VAL A 70 -11.73 21.42 -11.40
C VAL A 70 -10.71 22.38 -10.79
N THR A 71 -10.70 23.64 -11.23
CA THR A 71 -9.80 24.68 -10.71
C THR A 71 -9.94 24.83 -9.20
N ARG A 72 -11.18 24.80 -8.68
CA ARG A 72 -11.43 24.88 -7.23
C ARG A 72 -10.85 23.69 -6.48
N LEU A 73 -11.07 22.47 -6.97
CA LEU A 73 -10.58 21.25 -6.32
C LEU A 73 -9.05 21.17 -6.32
N GLU A 74 -8.40 21.63 -7.39
CA GLU A 74 -6.94 21.75 -7.48
C GLU A 74 -6.41 22.80 -6.49
N THR A 75 -7.01 23.98 -6.46
CA THR A 75 -6.57 25.10 -5.61
C THR A 75 -6.77 24.81 -4.12
N GLU A 76 -7.85 24.10 -3.77
CA GLU A 76 -8.21 23.75 -2.39
C GLU A 76 -7.76 22.32 -2.00
N ALA A 77 -6.90 21.69 -2.79
CA ALA A 77 -6.51 20.29 -2.59
C ALA A 77 -5.92 20.04 -1.19
N ASP A 78 -5.07 20.95 -0.71
CA ASP A 78 -4.47 20.92 0.63
C ASP A 78 -5.54 20.92 1.73
N GLN A 79 -6.48 21.85 1.64
CA GLN A 79 -7.57 22.05 2.60
C GLN A 79 -8.55 20.86 2.58
N ASN A 80 -8.75 20.25 1.42
CA ASN A 80 -9.60 19.07 1.29
C ASN A 80 -8.98 17.85 1.99
N TRP A 81 -7.67 17.65 1.85
CA TRP A 81 -6.95 16.62 2.60
C TRP A 81 -6.90 16.91 4.10
N ASP A 82 -6.65 18.15 4.51
CA ASP A 82 -6.71 18.55 5.93
C ASP A 82 -8.10 18.30 6.53
N ARG A 83 -9.18 18.66 5.81
CA ARG A 83 -10.55 18.39 6.26
C ARG A 83 -10.82 16.90 6.37
N PHE A 84 -10.36 16.11 5.40
CA PHE A 84 -10.51 14.65 5.41
C PHE A 84 -9.88 14.05 6.67
N TYR A 85 -8.62 14.38 6.97
CA TYR A 85 -7.95 13.88 8.18
C TYR A 85 -8.52 14.46 9.47
N GLY A 86 -9.01 15.70 9.44
CA GLY A 86 -9.72 16.31 10.56
C GLY A 86 -10.97 15.53 10.95
N ILE A 87 -11.73 15.03 9.96
CA ILE A 87 -12.95 14.22 10.19
C ILE A 87 -12.59 12.78 10.57
N HIS A 88 -11.69 12.15 9.82
CA HIS A 88 -11.48 10.70 9.89
C HIS A 88 -10.37 10.25 10.84
N GLN A 89 -9.42 11.14 11.16
CA GLN A 89 -8.30 10.85 12.04
C GLN A 89 -7.58 9.56 11.60
N ASN A 90 -7.34 8.61 12.52
CA ASN A 90 -6.72 7.32 12.24
C ASN A 90 -7.71 6.17 11.97
N ARG A 91 -8.96 6.47 11.61
CA ARG A 91 -10.04 5.45 11.56
C ARG A 91 -10.43 5.01 10.16
N PHE A 92 -9.96 5.70 9.12
CA PHE A 92 -10.36 5.42 7.74
C PHE A 92 -9.49 4.35 7.08
N PHE A 93 -8.19 4.59 7.00
CA PHE A 93 -7.23 3.63 6.48
C PHE A 93 -6.84 2.63 7.57
N LYS A 94 -6.63 1.38 7.17
CA LYS A 94 -6.09 0.34 8.05
C LYS A 94 -4.58 0.27 7.92
N ASP A 95 -3.94 -0.20 8.97
CA ASP A 95 -2.51 -0.54 8.95
C ASP A 95 -2.19 -1.55 7.86
N ARG A 96 -1.13 -1.25 7.10
CA ARG A 96 -0.75 -1.99 5.90
C ARG A 96 0.17 -3.17 6.22
N HIS A 97 -0.22 -4.00 7.19
CA HIS A 97 0.55 -5.19 7.61
C HIS A 97 0.82 -6.18 6.48
N TRP A 98 -0.01 -6.19 5.44
CA TRP A 98 0.20 -7.04 4.26
C TRP A 98 1.45 -6.64 3.45
N LEU A 99 1.97 -5.41 3.60
CA LEU A 99 3.17 -4.99 2.86
C LEU A 99 4.37 -5.86 3.17
N PHE A 100 4.47 -6.42 4.38
CA PHE A 100 5.61 -7.26 4.76
C PHE A 100 5.52 -8.68 4.22
N THR A 101 4.33 -9.12 3.78
CA THR A 101 4.23 -10.37 3.01
C THR A 101 4.71 -10.16 1.58
N GLU A 102 4.38 -9.03 0.95
CA GLU A 102 4.76 -8.78 -0.44
C GLU A 102 6.19 -8.24 -0.60
N PHE A 103 6.61 -7.38 0.33
CA PHE A 103 7.87 -6.64 0.33
C PHE A 103 8.60 -6.86 1.67
N PRO A 104 9.11 -8.08 1.92
CA PRO A 104 9.82 -8.40 3.16
C PRO A 104 11.04 -7.51 3.41
N GLU A 105 11.61 -6.91 2.37
CA GLU A 105 12.68 -5.93 2.47
C GLU A 105 12.26 -4.71 3.31
N LEU A 106 10.99 -4.31 3.38
CA LEU A 106 10.58 -3.13 4.17
C LEU A 106 10.86 -3.30 5.68
N ALA A 107 10.84 -4.52 6.19
CA ALA A 107 11.21 -4.84 7.56
C ALA A 107 11.89 -6.23 7.61
N PRO A 108 13.18 -6.33 7.30
CA PRO A 108 13.90 -7.59 7.30
C PRO A 108 14.02 -8.09 8.75
N ALA A 109 13.25 -9.13 9.08
CA ALA A 109 13.20 -9.68 10.43
C ALA A 109 14.47 -10.47 10.77
N LYS A 110 15.13 -10.13 11.88
CA LYS A 110 16.18 -10.97 12.49
C LYS A 110 15.56 -11.98 13.47
N GLY A 111 14.76 -12.91 12.94
CA GLY A 111 14.38 -14.10 13.71
C GLY A 111 13.12 -14.00 14.58
N THR A 112 12.33 -12.93 14.52
CA THR A 112 11.05 -12.82 15.24
C THR A 112 9.85 -13.34 14.43
N THR A 113 8.89 -13.97 15.12
CA THR A 113 7.69 -14.66 14.57
C THR A 113 6.49 -13.73 14.35
N THR A 114 6.65 -12.42 14.54
CA THR A 114 5.53 -11.45 14.61
C THR A 114 5.25 -10.75 13.28
N VAL A 115 6.12 -10.89 12.28
CA VAL A 115 5.92 -10.33 10.94
C VAL A 115 5.12 -11.32 10.10
N PRO A 116 4.07 -10.89 9.37
CA PRO A 116 3.37 -11.75 8.43
C PRO A 116 4.34 -12.36 7.40
N GLU A 117 4.31 -13.70 7.24
CA GLU A 117 5.21 -14.40 6.31
C GLU A 117 4.54 -14.63 4.94
N ARG A 118 5.34 -14.50 3.88
CA ARG A 118 4.92 -14.86 2.51
C ARG A 118 4.91 -16.38 2.36
N VAL A 119 3.76 -16.92 1.96
CA VAL A 119 3.60 -18.34 1.63
C VAL A 119 3.46 -18.46 0.12
N LEU A 120 4.30 -19.27 -0.52
CA LEU A 120 4.19 -19.55 -1.95
C LEU A 120 3.02 -20.50 -2.25
N PRO A 121 2.54 -20.55 -3.51
CA PRO A 121 1.43 -21.41 -3.93
C PRO A 121 1.56 -22.90 -3.57
N ASP A 122 2.79 -23.40 -3.49
CA ASP A 122 3.15 -24.77 -3.13
C ASP A 122 3.12 -25.04 -1.62
N GLY A 123 2.79 -24.02 -0.82
CA GLY A 123 2.80 -24.09 0.64
C GLY A 123 4.21 -23.96 1.22
N GLU A 124 5.23 -23.79 0.39
CA GLU A 124 6.58 -23.57 0.86
C GLU A 124 6.73 -22.12 1.34
N PRO A 125 7.25 -21.91 2.56
CA PRO A 125 7.62 -20.57 2.99
C PRO A 125 8.74 -20.06 2.10
N VAL A 126 8.66 -18.79 1.67
CA VAL A 126 9.78 -18.17 0.95
C VAL A 126 10.99 -18.20 1.87
N LYS A 127 12.07 -18.88 1.44
CA LYS A 127 13.35 -18.81 2.15
C LYS A 127 13.73 -17.34 2.29
N ARG A 128 13.80 -16.86 3.54
CA ARG A 128 14.23 -15.50 3.86
C ARG A 128 15.45 -15.19 3.01
N ALA A 129 15.48 -14.02 2.38
CA ALA A 129 16.70 -13.50 1.77
C ALA A 129 17.83 -13.78 2.76
N GLU A 130 18.85 -14.51 2.29
CA GLU A 130 19.96 -14.99 3.12
C GLU A 130 20.39 -13.88 4.06
N GLU A 131 20.70 -14.26 5.31
CA GLU A 131 21.25 -13.37 6.33
C GLU A 131 22.07 -12.28 5.63
N VAL A 132 21.59 -11.03 5.66
CA VAL A 132 22.43 -9.89 5.29
C VAL A 132 23.49 -9.86 6.39
N SER A 133 24.50 -10.67 6.14
CA SER A 133 25.66 -10.85 6.97
C SER A 133 26.42 -9.54 6.87
N GLN A 134 26.83 -9.10 8.04
CA GLN A 134 27.46 -7.82 8.36
C GLN A 134 26.46 -6.71 8.72
N GLU A 135 26.55 -6.33 9.99
CA GLU A 135 26.09 -5.09 10.57
C GLU A 135 26.68 -3.93 9.77
N SER A 136 26.02 -3.60 8.67
CA SER A 136 26.36 -2.43 7.88
C SER A 136 26.09 -1.21 8.76
N GLU A 137 27.15 -0.53 9.19
CA GLU A 137 27.07 0.77 9.87
C GLU A 137 26.30 1.82 9.04
N ARG A 138 26.13 1.57 7.72
CA ARG A 138 25.35 2.43 6.84
C ARG A 138 23.88 2.42 7.26
N ARG A 139 23.41 3.60 7.67
CA ARG A 139 22.01 3.91 7.97
C ARG A 139 21.14 3.60 6.74
N ARG A 140 20.09 2.80 6.93
CA ARG A 140 19.09 2.53 5.91
C ARG A 140 17.98 3.57 5.96
N THR A 141 17.48 3.98 4.81
CA THR A 141 16.54 5.09 4.66
C THR A 141 15.34 4.73 3.81
N ILE A 142 14.15 5.03 4.32
CA ILE A 142 12.88 4.86 3.61
C ILE A 142 12.22 6.23 3.51
N PHE A 143 11.67 6.58 2.35
CA PHE A 143 10.87 7.78 2.18
C PHE A 143 9.44 7.40 1.74
N GLU A 144 8.44 7.65 2.58
CA GLU A 144 7.04 7.52 2.20
C GLU A 144 6.47 8.90 1.81
N ILE A 145 5.96 8.99 0.59
CA ILE A 145 5.18 10.14 0.09
C ILE A 145 3.71 9.77 0.24
N GLY A 146 2.89 10.70 0.73
CA GLY A 146 1.48 10.44 1.06
C GLY A 146 1.32 9.44 2.22
N CYS A 147 2.10 9.63 3.30
CA CYS A 147 2.10 8.72 4.45
C CYS A 147 0.78 8.75 5.25
N GLY A 148 -0.07 9.77 5.04
CA GLY A 148 -1.23 10.05 5.85
C GLY A 148 -0.86 10.12 7.32
N VAL A 149 -1.62 9.41 8.15
CA VAL A 149 -1.38 9.32 9.60
C VAL A 149 -0.41 8.21 10.00
N GLY A 150 0.30 7.58 9.04
CA GLY A 150 1.36 6.60 9.35
C GLY A 150 0.96 5.11 9.30
N ASN A 151 -0.14 4.74 8.61
CA ASN A 151 -0.61 3.34 8.50
C ASN A 151 0.38 2.38 7.82
N THR A 152 1.41 2.88 7.15
CA THR A 152 2.55 2.09 6.65
C THR A 152 3.74 2.23 7.60
N VAL A 153 4.07 3.46 7.98
CA VAL A 153 5.20 3.79 8.86
C VAL A 153 5.16 3.05 10.19
N PHE A 154 4.05 3.06 10.92
CA PHE A 154 3.98 2.43 12.24
C PHE A 154 4.21 0.91 12.17
N PRO A 155 3.59 0.18 11.23
CA PRO A 155 3.97 -1.21 11.00
C PRO A 155 5.46 -1.41 10.69
N ILE A 156 6.10 -0.53 9.88
CA ILE A 156 7.55 -0.64 9.61
C ILE A 156 8.35 -0.45 10.90
N LEU A 157 8.05 0.59 11.68
CA LEU A 157 8.73 0.88 12.95
C LEU A 157 8.57 -0.28 13.95
N LYS A 158 7.40 -0.91 13.96
CA LYS A 158 7.06 -2.05 14.82
C LYS A 158 7.79 -3.33 14.43
N TYR A 159 7.90 -3.63 13.14
CA TYR A 159 8.43 -4.90 12.65
C TYR A 159 9.92 -4.86 12.34
N SER A 160 10.47 -3.70 11.97
CA SER A 160 11.90 -3.57 11.73
C SER A 160 12.65 -3.44 13.05
N GLU A 161 13.56 -4.38 13.30
CA GLU A 161 14.50 -4.35 14.43
C GLU A 161 15.76 -3.50 14.14
N GLU A 162 15.88 -2.96 12.93
CA GLU A 162 17.01 -2.15 12.50
C GLU A 162 17.06 -0.83 13.28
N LYS A 163 18.01 -0.72 14.22
CA LYS A 163 18.22 0.49 15.03
C LYS A 163 18.67 1.70 14.22
N ASN A 164 19.36 1.46 13.10
CA ASN A 164 19.84 2.47 12.17
C ASN A 164 18.87 2.69 10.98
N LEU A 165 17.60 2.30 11.11
CA LEU A 165 16.58 2.68 10.13
C LEU A 165 16.13 4.12 10.38
N MET A 166 16.08 4.92 9.32
CA MET A 166 15.47 6.24 9.31
C MET A 166 14.33 6.28 8.28
N ILE A 167 13.13 6.61 8.72
CA ILE A 167 11.95 6.79 7.88
C ILE A 167 11.68 8.29 7.74
N TYR A 168 11.64 8.77 6.52
CA TYR A 168 11.12 10.06 6.17
C TYR A 168 9.67 9.86 5.74
N ALA A 169 8.74 10.57 6.36
CA ALA A 169 7.33 10.42 6.07
C ALA A 169 6.78 11.79 5.69
N SER A 170 6.12 11.87 4.54
CA SER A 170 5.54 13.12 4.10
C SER A 170 4.11 12.98 3.63
N ASP A 171 3.33 14.01 3.86
CA ASP A 171 1.96 14.12 3.39
C ASP A 171 1.68 15.57 3.01
N PHE A 172 0.75 15.77 2.09
CA PHE A 172 0.33 17.11 1.71
C PHE A 172 -0.47 17.78 2.84
N SER A 173 -1.17 16.98 3.65
CA SER A 173 -1.96 17.43 4.78
C SER A 173 -1.10 17.70 6.02
N ARG A 174 -1.14 18.94 6.52
CA ARG A 174 -0.61 19.30 7.85
C ARG A 174 -1.31 18.51 8.93
N GLN A 175 -2.63 18.38 8.82
CA GLN A 175 -3.45 17.68 9.79
C GLN A 175 -3.04 16.21 9.93
N ALA A 176 -2.71 15.53 8.83
CA ALA A 176 -2.24 14.15 8.84
C ALA A 176 -0.90 14.01 9.59
N ILE A 177 0.06 14.89 9.28
CA ILE A 177 1.38 14.92 9.91
C ILE A 177 1.27 15.21 11.41
N ASP A 178 0.40 16.15 11.80
CA ASP A 178 0.19 16.47 13.21
C ASP A 178 -0.40 15.28 13.98
N ILE A 179 -1.38 14.57 13.40
CA ILE A 179 -1.96 13.36 13.99
C ILE A 179 -0.91 12.26 14.13
N MET A 180 -0.11 12.04 13.08
CA MET A 180 0.97 11.05 13.10
C MET A 180 1.99 11.36 14.22
N CYS A 181 2.42 12.63 14.33
CA CYS A 181 3.39 13.06 15.34
C CYS A 181 2.86 12.95 16.78
N GLN A 182 1.54 12.98 16.96
CA GLN A 182 0.89 12.82 18.28
C GLN A 182 0.71 11.35 18.68
N SER A 183 0.92 10.41 17.75
CA SER A 183 0.82 8.98 18.05
C SER A 183 1.89 8.55 19.06
N PRO A 184 1.55 7.73 20.07
CA PRO A 184 2.55 7.15 20.98
C PRO A 184 3.51 6.18 20.27
N GLU A 185 3.17 5.71 19.07
CA GLU A 185 4.02 4.85 18.24
C GLU A 185 5.03 5.64 17.40
N TYR A 186 4.97 6.98 17.42
CA TYR A 186 5.90 7.83 16.69
C TYR A 186 7.26 7.90 17.39
N ASP A 187 8.27 7.28 16.77
CA ASP A 187 9.66 7.31 17.25
C ASP A 187 10.47 8.37 16.51
N THR A 188 10.70 9.51 17.18
CA THR A 188 11.51 10.63 16.66
C THR A 188 12.97 10.27 16.32
N ASN A 189 13.51 9.16 16.83
CA ASN A 189 14.87 8.72 16.52
C ASN A 189 14.94 7.95 15.19
N ARG A 190 13.82 7.34 14.78
CA ARG A 190 13.72 6.47 13.61
C ARG A 190 12.77 7.00 12.54
N CYS A 191 12.04 8.07 12.82
CA CYS A 191 11.10 8.67 11.90
C CYS A 191 11.13 10.20 11.95
N LYS A 192 11.06 10.84 10.79
CA LYS A 192 10.88 12.28 10.63
C LYS A 192 9.73 12.55 9.66
N ALA A 193 8.60 12.97 10.22
CA ALA A 193 7.43 13.40 9.49
C ALA A 193 7.50 14.89 9.13
N PHE A 194 7.06 15.27 7.92
CA PHE A 194 7.02 16.64 7.45
C PHE A 194 5.93 16.81 6.37
N VAL A 195 5.46 18.04 6.16
CA VAL A 195 4.51 18.28 5.05
C VAL A 195 5.27 18.51 3.77
N LEU A 196 4.77 17.90 2.70
CA LEU A 196 5.31 18.04 1.35
C LEU A 196 4.17 18.06 0.33
N ASP A 197 4.19 19.07 -0.53
CA ASP A 197 3.50 19.00 -1.81
C ASP A 197 4.41 18.28 -2.80
N ALA A 198 4.05 17.04 -3.17
CA ALA A 198 4.82 16.23 -4.10
C ALA A 198 4.86 16.82 -5.52
N THR A 199 3.95 17.74 -5.86
CA THR A 199 3.85 18.41 -7.17
C THR A 199 4.62 19.72 -7.24
N ALA A 200 5.26 20.14 -6.14
CA ALA A 200 6.03 21.37 -6.12
C ALA A 200 7.33 21.23 -6.93
N ASP A 201 7.69 22.28 -7.69
CA ASP A 201 8.92 22.35 -8.50
C ASP A 201 10.21 22.10 -7.71
N ARG A 202 10.19 22.40 -6.40
CA ARG A 202 11.32 22.22 -5.50
C ARG A 202 10.86 21.74 -4.14
N TRP A 203 11.51 20.67 -3.67
CA TRP A 203 11.24 20.10 -2.36
C TRP A 203 12.20 20.64 -1.30
N ASP A 204 11.65 21.00 -0.14
CA ASP A 204 12.41 21.29 1.07
C ASP A 204 12.36 20.06 1.98
N VAL A 205 13.28 19.14 1.76
CA VAL A 205 13.30 17.81 2.40
C VAL A 205 14.45 17.68 3.40
N PRO A 206 14.25 16.96 4.52
CA PRO A 206 15.25 16.82 5.57
C PRO A 206 16.30 15.73 5.29
N PHE A 207 16.64 15.52 4.03
CA PHE A 207 17.61 14.54 3.56
C PHE A 207 18.32 15.06 2.30
N ALA A 208 19.47 14.46 1.98
CA ALA A 208 20.25 14.85 0.81
C ALA A 208 19.68 14.22 -0.47
N GLU A 209 19.93 14.86 -1.60
CA GLU A 209 19.63 14.27 -2.90
C GLU A 209 20.37 12.94 -3.08
N ASN A 210 19.75 11.96 -3.75
CA ASN A 210 20.31 10.63 -3.99
C ASN A 210 20.73 9.87 -2.72
N SER A 211 20.08 10.14 -1.58
CA SER A 211 20.41 9.51 -0.28
C SER A 211 19.36 8.54 0.25
N ILE A 212 18.28 8.27 -0.49
CA ILE A 212 17.17 7.41 -0.07
C ILE A 212 17.32 6.02 -0.68
N ASP A 213 17.21 4.96 0.15
CA ASP A 213 17.31 3.58 -0.32
C ASP A 213 16.00 3.05 -0.90
N ILE A 214 14.86 3.39 -0.28
CA ILE A 214 13.53 2.96 -0.73
C ILE A 214 12.57 4.13 -0.70
N VAL A 215 11.79 4.29 -1.77
CA VAL A 215 10.66 5.22 -1.84
C VAL A 215 9.35 4.43 -1.90
N VAL A 216 8.40 4.78 -1.04
CA VAL A 216 7.07 4.18 -0.97
C VAL A 216 6.03 5.22 -1.38
N LEU A 217 5.20 4.88 -2.36
CA LEU A 217 4.05 5.67 -2.78
C LEU A 217 2.83 4.74 -2.91
N ILE A 218 1.87 4.85 -1.99
CA ILE A 218 0.66 4.01 -2.00
C ILE A 218 -0.57 4.92 -2.10
N PHE A 219 -1.33 4.78 -3.19
CA PHE A 219 -2.51 5.61 -3.51
C PHE A 219 -2.21 7.12 -3.67
N VAL A 220 -0.98 7.48 -4.02
CA VAL A 220 -0.56 8.88 -4.20
C VAL A 220 -0.74 9.35 -5.64
N LEU A 221 -0.12 8.65 -6.59
CA LEU A 221 -0.06 9.10 -7.98
C LEU A 221 -1.45 9.21 -8.63
N SER A 222 -2.42 8.41 -8.19
CA SER A 222 -3.81 8.49 -8.66
C SER A 222 -4.54 9.78 -8.24
N ALA A 223 -3.99 10.54 -7.30
CA ALA A 223 -4.54 11.80 -6.83
C ALA A 223 -3.77 13.03 -7.38
N ILE A 224 -2.79 12.81 -8.24
CA ILE A 224 -1.97 13.86 -8.87
C ILE A 224 -2.32 13.92 -10.35
N ASP A 225 -2.44 15.14 -10.88
CA ASP A 225 -2.60 15.35 -12.32
C ASP A 225 -1.37 14.80 -13.06
N PRO A 226 -1.53 13.93 -14.07
CA PRO A 226 -0.42 13.37 -14.85
C PRO A 226 0.51 14.40 -15.51
N GLU A 227 0.07 15.65 -15.70
CA GLU A 227 0.87 16.73 -16.28
C GLU A 227 1.72 17.51 -15.25
N ARG A 228 1.68 17.10 -13.98
CA ARG A 228 2.46 17.69 -12.87
C ARG A 228 3.78 16.97 -12.61
#